data_AF-A0AA90QBK5-F1
#
_entry.id   AF-A0AA90QBK5-F1
#
_cell.length_a   1.000
_cell.length_b   1.000
_cell.length_c   1.000
_cell.angle_alpha   90.00
_cell.angle_beta   90.00
_cell.angle_gamma   90.00
#
_symmetry.space_group_name_H-M   'P 1'
#
loop_
_entity.id
_entity.type
_entity.pdbx_description
1 polymer ?
#
loop_
_entity_poly.entity_id
_entity_poly.type
_entity_poly.pdbx_seq_one_letter_code
_entity_poly.pdbx_strand_id
1 'polypeptide(L)'
;MTRRLLLAALLCGCALAHAQPLDPAGLARLQGAAAQDPEAAYDLGRMVRNGIGTAREPLRAFALIESGARRGHAPAMFTLSAMLAAGEGCAADMAASRRWLEAAAELEHPEALQQIAMYVQEGAMGYARDPQRAAQLLREAAHAMTHRAHG
;
A
#
# COMPACT_ATOMS: atom_id res chain seq x y z
N MET A 1 -49.75 -25.43 -0.99
CA MET A 1 -49.44 -24.19 -1.76
C MET A 1 -48.61 -23.28 -0.86
N THR A 2 -47.29 -23.47 -0.92
CA THR A 2 -46.30 -22.96 0.04
C THR A 2 -45.91 -21.50 -0.23
N ARG A 3 -46.13 -20.67 0.79
CA ARG A 3 -45.35 -19.48 1.21
C ARG A 3 -44.23 -19.04 0.26
N ARG A 4 -44.44 -17.94 -0.46
CA ARG A 4 -43.38 -17.01 -0.91
C ARG A 4 -43.88 -15.56 -0.82
N LEU A 5 -44.16 -15.13 0.40
CA LEU A 5 -44.08 -13.72 0.78
C LEU A 5 -42.63 -13.50 1.23
N LEU A 6 -41.80 -12.87 0.41
CA LEU A 6 -40.52 -12.21 0.77
C LEU A 6 -39.88 -11.69 -0.53
N LEU A 7 -40.44 -10.62 -1.09
CA LEU A 7 -39.77 -9.75 -2.05
C LEU A 7 -40.04 -8.30 -1.63
N ALA A 8 -39.76 -8.02 -0.35
CA ALA A 8 -39.70 -6.69 0.21
C ALA A 8 -38.24 -6.39 0.55
N ALA A 9 -37.45 -6.09 -0.47
CA ALA A 9 -36.12 -5.47 -0.36
C ALA A 9 -35.81 -4.72 -1.67
N LEU A 10 -36.77 -3.95 -2.16
CA LEU A 10 -36.57 -2.90 -3.15
C LEU A 10 -36.67 -1.57 -2.41
N LEU A 11 -35.67 -1.24 -1.59
CA LEU A 11 -35.56 0.09 -0.96
C LEU A 11 -34.08 0.45 -0.77
N CYS A 12 -33.77 1.70 -1.14
CA CYS A 12 -32.52 2.44 -0.93
C CYS A 12 -31.30 1.90 -1.69
N GLY A 13 -30.60 2.67 -2.53
CA GLY A 13 -30.42 4.11 -2.57
C GLY A 13 -28.92 4.35 -2.83
N CYS A 14 -28.61 5.31 -3.69
CA CYS A 14 -27.29 5.92 -3.83
C CYS A 14 -26.14 5.05 -4.38
N ALA A 15 -25.65 5.49 -5.54
CA ALA A 15 -24.29 5.34 -6.05
C ALA A 15 -23.22 5.08 -4.96
N LEU A 16 -22.96 3.81 -4.68
CA LEU A 16 -21.72 3.36 -4.05
C LEU A 16 -21.09 2.38 -5.02
N ALA A 17 -19.88 2.75 -5.46
CA ALA A 17 -19.00 2.00 -6.34
C ALA A 17 -19.12 0.49 -6.11
N HIS A 18 -19.93 -0.18 -6.93
CA HIS A 18 -20.23 -1.60 -6.78
C HIS A 18 -19.08 -2.39 -7.42
N ALA A 19 -17.90 -2.35 -6.78
CA ALA A 19 -16.89 -3.37 -7.03
C ALA A 19 -17.46 -4.67 -6.46
N GLN A 20 -18.16 -5.44 -7.31
CA GLN A 20 -18.64 -6.77 -6.93
C GLN A 20 -17.45 -7.57 -6.37
N PRO A 21 -17.61 -8.24 -5.22
CA PRO A 21 -16.58 -9.12 -4.71
C PRO A 21 -16.20 -10.11 -5.80
N LEU A 22 -14.90 -10.32 -5.98
CA LEU A 22 -14.38 -11.35 -6.87
C LEU A 22 -14.96 -12.70 -6.45
N ASP A 23 -15.17 -13.56 -7.44
CA ASP A 23 -15.57 -14.92 -7.18
C ASP A 23 -14.47 -15.66 -6.38
N PRO A 24 -14.82 -16.72 -5.62
CA PRO A 24 -13.84 -17.45 -4.81
C PRO A 24 -12.66 -17.98 -5.63
N ALA A 25 -12.89 -18.35 -6.90
CA ALA A 25 -11.82 -18.80 -7.80
C ALA A 25 -10.88 -17.65 -8.20
N GLY A 26 -11.39 -16.45 -8.45
CA GLY A 26 -10.58 -15.24 -8.67
C GLY A 26 -9.73 -14.89 -7.46
N LEU A 27 -10.31 -14.90 -6.27
CA LEU A 27 -9.57 -14.63 -5.04
C LEU A 27 -8.48 -15.67 -4.78
N ALA A 28 -8.77 -16.96 -5.00
CA ALA A 28 -7.79 -18.04 -4.84
C ALA A 28 -6.61 -17.92 -5.82
N ARG A 29 -6.87 -17.52 -7.07
CA ARG A 29 -5.81 -17.24 -8.05
C ARG A 29 -4.90 -16.10 -7.60
N LEU A 30 -5.47 -15.00 -7.12
CA LEU A 30 -4.70 -13.86 -6.60
C LEU A 30 -3.89 -14.24 -5.36
N GLN A 31 -4.46 -15.05 -4.46
CA GLN A 31 -3.74 -15.57 -3.29
C GLN A 31 -2.56 -16.46 -3.71
N GLY A 32 -2.76 -17.34 -4.69
CA GLY A 32 -1.69 -18.18 -5.23
C GLY A 32 -0.57 -17.37 -5.89
N ALA A 33 -0.91 -16.31 -6.63
CA ALA A 33 0.06 -15.39 -7.21
C ALA A 33 0.82 -14.61 -6.12
N ALA A 34 0.12 -14.07 -5.12
CA ALA A 34 0.71 -13.35 -4.00
C ALA A 34 1.73 -14.20 -3.20
N ALA A 35 1.54 -15.51 -3.13
CA ALA A 35 2.50 -16.41 -2.48
C ALA A 35 3.83 -16.52 -3.26
N GLN A 36 3.84 -16.26 -4.56
CA GLN A 36 4.97 -16.49 -5.46
C GLN A 36 5.63 -15.20 -5.96
N ASP A 37 4.91 -14.09 -5.99
CA ASP A 37 5.36 -12.82 -6.57
C ASP A 37 5.12 -11.66 -5.58
N PRO A 38 6.14 -10.86 -5.23
CA PRO A 38 5.97 -9.80 -4.25
C PRO A 38 5.14 -8.62 -4.78
N GLU A 39 5.08 -8.43 -6.10
CA GLU A 39 4.20 -7.45 -6.73
C GLU A 39 2.74 -7.91 -6.65
N ALA A 40 2.45 -9.19 -6.95
CA ALA A 40 1.12 -9.74 -6.75
C ALA A 40 0.66 -9.68 -5.27
N ALA A 41 1.58 -9.88 -4.31
CA ALA A 41 1.29 -9.70 -2.90
C ALA A 41 0.91 -8.26 -2.56
N TYR A 42 1.64 -7.30 -3.13
CA TYR A 42 1.37 -5.88 -3.00
C TYR A 42 0.01 -5.48 -3.58
N ASP A 43 -0.30 -5.93 -4.80
CA ASP A 43 -1.55 -5.60 -5.47
C ASP A 43 -2.76 -6.20 -4.74
N LEU A 44 -2.68 -7.46 -4.32
CA LEU A 44 -3.73 -8.07 -3.50
C LEU A 44 -3.86 -7.32 -2.16
N GLY A 45 -2.75 -6.92 -1.55
CA GLY A 45 -2.76 -6.10 -0.33
C GLY A 45 -3.49 -4.78 -0.53
N ARG A 46 -3.25 -4.08 -1.64
CA ARG A 46 -3.95 -2.82 -1.99
C ARG A 46 -5.43 -3.03 -2.25
N MET A 47 -5.78 -4.11 -2.94
CA MET A 47 -7.18 -4.47 -3.19
C MET A 47 -7.92 -4.70 -1.87
N VAL A 48 -7.33 -5.50 -0.97
CA VAL A 48 -7.87 -5.77 0.36
C VAL A 48 -7.92 -4.51 1.23
N ARG A 49 -6.92 -3.63 1.15
CA ARG A 49 -6.91 -2.36 1.90
C ARG A 49 -8.04 -1.42 1.48
N ASN A 50 -8.33 -1.36 0.18
CA ASN A 50 -9.27 -0.43 -0.41
C ASN A 50 -10.68 -1.03 -0.63
N GLY A 51 -10.86 -2.34 -0.39
CA GLY A 51 -12.13 -3.04 -0.64
C GLY A 51 -12.44 -3.22 -2.13
N ILE A 52 -11.43 -3.36 -2.99
CA ILE A 52 -11.60 -3.52 -4.44
C ILE A 52 -11.74 -5.00 -4.75
N GLY A 53 -12.93 -5.43 -5.16
CA GLY A 53 -13.20 -6.85 -5.47
C GLY A 53 -13.11 -7.77 -4.25
N THR A 54 -13.10 -7.21 -3.04
CA THR A 54 -13.05 -7.94 -1.77
C THR A 54 -13.50 -7.01 -0.63
N ALA A 55 -13.78 -7.55 0.54
CA ALA A 55 -14.08 -6.72 1.71
C ALA A 55 -12.82 -5.97 2.17
N ARG A 56 -13.01 -4.78 2.76
CA ARG A 56 -11.90 -4.05 3.38
C ARG A 56 -11.45 -4.76 4.64
N GLU A 57 -10.22 -5.24 4.67
CA GLU A 57 -9.64 -5.97 5.82
C GLU A 57 -8.24 -5.43 6.17
N PRO A 58 -8.11 -4.39 7.01
CA PRO A 58 -6.83 -3.70 7.25
C PRO A 58 -5.71 -4.63 7.77
N LEU A 59 -6.02 -5.55 8.68
CA LEU A 59 -5.06 -6.53 9.22
C LEU A 59 -4.50 -7.45 8.13
N ARG A 60 -5.39 -7.94 7.25
CA ARG A 60 -5.01 -8.82 6.16
C ARG A 60 -4.23 -8.07 5.07
N ALA A 61 -4.64 -6.83 4.78
CA ALA A 61 -3.90 -5.95 3.88
C ALA A 61 -2.49 -5.72 4.40
N PHE A 62 -2.32 -5.42 5.69
CA PHE A 62 -1.01 -5.23 6.31
C PHE A 62 -0.11 -6.45 6.09
N ALA A 63 -0.60 -7.65 6.37
CA ALA A 63 0.18 -8.88 6.19
C ALA A 63 0.61 -9.13 4.73
N LEU A 64 -0.27 -8.84 3.76
CA LEU A 64 0.03 -8.98 2.34
C LEU A 64 1.07 -7.97 1.86
N ILE A 65 0.91 -6.70 2.25
CA ILE A 65 1.86 -5.63 1.95
C ILE A 65 3.22 -5.94 2.61
N GLU A 66 3.22 -6.37 3.87
CA GLU A 66 4.45 -6.75 4.57
C GLU A 66 5.17 -7.93 3.91
N SER A 67 4.42 -8.92 3.40
CA SER A 67 4.98 -10.02 2.61
C SER A 67 5.69 -9.51 1.35
N GLY A 68 5.05 -8.62 0.58
CA GLY A 68 5.67 -8.00 -0.60
C GLY A 68 6.92 -7.18 -0.25
N ALA A 69 6.86 -6.39 0.82
CA ALA A 69 7.96 -5.56 1.30
C ALA A 69 9.17 -6.40 1.72
N ARG A 70 8.96 -7.45 2.54
CA ARG A 70 10.02 -8.38 2.98
C ARG A 70 10.71 -9.11 1.84
N ARG A 71 10.07 -9.19 0.68
CA ARG A 71 10.57 -9.86 -0.53
C ARG A 71 11.16 -8.90 -1.55
N GLY A 72 11.39 -7.64 -1.19
CA GLY A 72 12.13 -6.68 -2.02
C GLY A 72 11.27 -5.76 -2.89
N HIS A 73 9.93 -5.79 -2.77
CA HIS A 73 9.10 -4.91 -3.60
C HIS A 73 9.03 -3.49 -3.01
N ALA A 74 9.74 -2.55 -3.64
CA ALA A 74 9.86 -1.16 -3.21
C ALA A 74 8.50 -0.43 -2.98
N PRO A 75 7.50 -0.53 -3.87
CA PRO A 75 6.17 0.05 -3.62
C PRO A 75 5.47 -0.52 -2.37
N ALA A 76 5.70 -1.81 -2.06
CA ALA A 76 5.19 -2.40 -0.83
C ALA A 76 5.91 -1.87 0.41
N MET A 77 7.23 -1.67 0.36
CA MET A 77 7.99 -1.07 1.46
C MET A 77 7.51 0.35 1.78
N PHE A 78 7.32 1.18 0.75
CA PHE A 78 6.75 2.52 0.91
C PHE A 78 5.33 2.49 1.47
N THR A 79 4.51 1.57 0.99
CA THR A 79 3.14 1.44 1.50
C THR A 79 3.12 0.94 2.94
N LEU A 80 4.00 0.00 3.30
CA LEU A 80 4.15 -0.50 4.65
C LEU A 80 4.58 0.61 5.62
N SER A 81 5.49 1.50 5.19
CA SER A 81 5.90 2.62 6.03
C SER A 81 4.73 3.55 6.36
N ALA A 82 3.87 3.84 5.38
CA ALA A 82 2.67 4.64 5.60
C ALA A 82 1.66 3.93 6.54
N MET A 83 1.45 2.62 6.37
CA MET A 83 0.57 1.84 7.24
C MET A 83 1.09 1.78 8.69
N LEU A 84 2.40 1.62 8.88
CA LEU A 84 3.04 1.64 10.20
C LEU A 84 2.98 3.02 10.86
N ALA A 85 3.12 4.11 10.11
CA ALA A 85 2.98 5.46 10.65
C ALA A 85 1.53 5.75 11.09
N ALA A 86 0.56 5.26 10.31
CA ALA A 86 -0.87 5.46 10.59
C ALA A 86 -1.46 4.46 11.61
N GLY A 87 -0.77 3.34 11.89
CA GLY A 87 -1.37 2.22 12.62
C GLY A 87 -2.51 1.54 11.84
N GLU A 88 -2.43 1.49 10.51
CA GLU A 88 -3.44 0.82 9.70
C GLU A 88 -3.17 -0.69 9.68
N GLY A 89 -4.05 -1.48 10.30
CA GLY A 89 -3.87 -2.94 10.39
C GLY A 89 -2.72 -3.37 11.30
N CYS A 90 -2.22 -2.46 12.14
CA CYS A 90 -1.17 -2.72 13.15
C CYS A 90 -1.21 -1.62 14.23
N ALA A 91 -0.42 -1.78 15.30
CA ALA A 91 -0.12 -0.63 16.16
C ALA A 91 0.85 0.31 15.45
N ALA A 92 0.69 1.63 15.64
CA ALA A 92 1.58 2.59 15.02
C ALA A 92 3.03 2.41 15.51
N ASP A 93 3.98 2.35 14.58
CA ASP A 93 5.41 2.24 14.87
C ASP A 93 6.20 3.15 13.92
N MET A 94 6.54 4.33 14.42
CA MET A 94 7.27 5.34 13.68
C MET A 94 8.73 4.95 13.39
N ALA A 95 9.32 4.08 14.21
CA ALA A 95 10.69 3.63 13.98
C ALA A 95 10.73 2.59 12.87
N ALA A 96 9.79 1.62 12.89
CA ALA A 96 9.64 0.66 11.81
C ALA A 96 9.21 1.32 10.50
N SER A 97 8.29 2.28 10.56
CA SER A 97 7.89 3.07 9.39
C SER A 97 9.11 3.67 8.69
N ARG A 98 9.98 4.32 9.46
CA ARG A 98 11.18 4.97 8.94
C ARG A 98 12.16 3.99 8.27
N ARG A 99 12.40 2.84 8.90
CA ARG A 99 13.26 1.79 8.32
C ARG A 99 12.75 1.30 6.96
N TRP A 100 11.43 1.09 6.83
CA TRP A 100 10.84 0.66 5.56
C TRP A 100 10.82 1.77 4.51
N LEU A 101 10.66 3.02 4.93
CA LEU A 101 10.77 4.17 4.05
C LEU A 101 12.20 4.32 3.50
N GLU A 102 13.21 4.14 4.35
CA GLU A 102 14.63 4.13 3.96
C GLU A 102 14.95 2.96 3.03
N ALA A 103 14.49 1.75 3.34
CA ALA A 103 14.66 0.59 2.47
C ALA A 103 14.03 0.79 1.06
N ALA A 104 12.87 1.45 0.98
CA ALA A 104 12.28 1.81 -0.30
C ALA A 104 13.14 2.84 -1.06
N ALA A 105 13.70 3.82 -0.36
CA ALA A 105 14.58 4.83 -0.94
C ALA A 105 15.93 4.27 -1.42
N GLU A 106 16.48 3.25 -0.74
CA GLU A 106 17.67 2.51 -1.17
C GLU A 106 17.46 1.79 -2.50
N LEU A 107 16.22 1.37 -2.78
CA LEU A 107 15.80 0.81 -4.08
C LEU A 107 15.36 1.89 -5.07
N GLU A 108 15.80 3.14 -4.86
CA GLU A 108 15.53 4.30 -5.71
C GLU A 108 14.02 4.57 -5.91
N HIS A 109 13.17 4.20 -4.95
CA HIS A 109 11.74 4.46 -5.06
C HIS A 109 11.46 5.97 -4.98
N PRO A 110 10.94 6.60 -6.06
CA PRO A 110 10.83 8.06 -6.12
C PRO A 110 9.99 8.65 -4.99
N GLU A 111 8.85 8.05 -4.70
CA GLU A 111 7.93 8.52 -3.68
C GLU A 111 8.54 8.42 -2.28
N ALA A 112 9.37 7.40 -2.01
CA ALA A 112 10.11 7.30 -0.76
C ALA A 112 11.18 8.39 -0.64
N LEU A 113 11.98 8.60 -1.69
CA LEU A 113 13.00 9.64 -1.74
C LEU A 113 12.39 11.04 -1.52
N GLN A 114 11.25 11.32 -2.16
CA GLN A 114 10.51 12.58 -1.98
C GLN A 114 10.01 12.74 -0.54
N GLN A 115 9.46 11.70 0.08
CA GLN A 115 8.99 11.77 1.46
C GLN A 115 10.14 11.99 2.45
N ILE A 116 11.28 11.29 2.30
CA ILE A 116 12.46 11.53 3.14
C ILE A 116 12.98 12.96 2.93
N ALA A 117 13.01 13.46 1.70
CA ALA A 117 13.43 14.84 1.42
C ALA A 117 12.57 15.87 2.18
N MET A 118 11.25 15.67 2.19
CA MET A 118 10.32 16.52 2.95
C MET A 118 10.62 16.47 4.46
N TYR A 119 10.77 15.27 5.04
CA TYR A 119 11.08 15.13 6.45
C TYR A 119 12.43 15.74 6.84
N VAL A 120 13.45 15.57 6.00
CA VAL A 120 14.77 16.18 6.17
C VAL A 120 14.72 17.71 6.00
N GLN A 121 13.87 18.24 5.12
CA GLN A 121 13.71 19.69 4.98
C GLN A 121 13.06 20.34 6.20
N GLU A 122 12.15 19.62 6.84
CA GLU A 122 11.37 20.07 8.00
C GLU A 122 12.05 19.74 9.34
N GLY A 123 12.95 18.75 9.38
CA GLY A 123 13.47 18.18 10.62
C GLY A 123 12.42 17.34 11.36
N ALA A 124 11.58 16.62 10.62
CA ALA A 124 10.45 15.85 11.11
C ALA A 124 10.71 14.34 11.03
N MET A 125 9.82 13.52 11.60
CA MET A 125 9.94 12.06 11.61
C MET A 125 11.34 11.61 12.06
N GLY A 126 11.91 12.32 13.05
CA GLY A 126 13.26 12.16 13.61
C GLY A 126 14.42 12.19 12.62
N TYR A 127 14.25 12.84 11.47
CA TYR A 127 15.35 13.33 10.64
C TYR A 127 15.82 14.69 11.14
N ALA A 128 17.12 14.95 11.07
CA ALA A 128 17.65 16.28 11.31
C ALA A 128 17.36 17.20 10.11
N ARG A 129 17.14 18.49 10.38
CA ARG A 129 16.90 19.46 9.32
C ARG A 129 18.17 19.68 8.47
N ASP A 130 18.11 19.32 7.19
CA ASP A 130 19.22 19.51 6.24
C ASP A 130 18.69 19.85 4.82
N PRO A 131 18.57 21.14 4.49
CA PRO A 131 18.09 21.56 3.18
C PRO A 131 18.96 21.09 2.00
N GLN A 132 20.26 20.89 2.20
CA GLN A 132 21.17 20.45 1.12
C GLN A 132 20.93 18.98 0.81
N ARG A 133 20.82 18.14 1.85
CA ARG A 133 20.48 16.72 1.69
C ARG A 133 19.08 16.54 1.11
N ALA A 134 18.09 17.34 1.55
CA ALA A 134 16.75 17.32 0.97
C ALA A 134 16.77 17.62 -0.53
N ALA A 135 17.51 18.65 -0.96
CA ALA A 135 17.64 18.98 -2.38
C ALA A 135 18.35 17.87 -3.18
N GLN A 136 19.29 17.15 -2.57
CA GLN A 136 19.94 15.99 -3.20
C GLN A 136 18.94 14.84 -3.40
N LEU A 137 18.19 14.47 -2.36
CA LEU A 137 17.17 13.43 -2.42
C LEU A 137 16.10 13.73 -3.49
N LEU A 138 15.72 14.99 -3.66
CA LEU A 138 14.79 15.39 -4.73
C LEU A 138 15.37 15.20 -6.15
N ARG A 139 16.68 15.41 -6.33
CA ARG A 139 17.36 15.11 -7.61
C ARG A 139 17.43 13.61 -7.87
N GLU A 140 17.74 12.83 -6.85
CA GLU A 140 17.74 11.36 -6.91
C GLU A 140 16.34 10.83 -7.28
N ALA A 141 15.28 11.38 -6.65
CA ALA A 141 13.90 11.03 -6.97
C ALA A 141 13.54 11.34 -8.43
N ALA A 142 13.87 12.55 -8.91
CA ALA A 142 13.61 12.93 -10.29
C ALA A 142 14.33 12.02 -11.30
N HIS A 143 15.57 11.64 -11.00
CA HIS A 143 16.32 10.70 -11.82
C HIS A 143 15.64 9.33 -11.87
N ALA A 144 15.26 8.77 -10.72
CA ALA A 144 14.58 7.48 -10.64
C ALA A 144 13.25 7.46 -11.42
N MET A 145 12.48 8.56 -11.40
CA MET A 145 11.25 8.69 -12.20
C MET A 145 11.50 8.58 -13.71
N THR A 146 12.61 9.12 -14.21
CA THR A 146 12.94 9.06 -15.64
C THR A 146 13.38 7.67 -16.09
N HIS A 147 14.04 6.90 -15.21
CA HIS A 147 14.47 5.53 -15.51
C HIS A 147 13.32 4.51 -15.42
N ARG A 148 12.35 4.72 -14.53
CA ARG A 148 11.16 3.85 -14.40
C ARG A 148 10.20 3.93 -15.60
N ALA A 149 10.26 4.99 -16.40
CA ALA A 149 9.42 5.16 -17.58
C ALA A 149 9.90 4.37 -18.82
N HIS A 150 11.09 3.74 -18.77
CA HIS A 150 11.74 3.10 -19.92
C HIS A 150 12.06 1.60 -19.71
N GLY A 151 11.55 0.98 -18.64
CA GLY A 151 11.75 -0.44 -18.31
C GLY A 151 10.56 -1.31 -18.62
#